data_AF-A0A0M3RK86-F1
#
_entry.id   AF-A0A0M3RK86-F1
#
_cell.length_a   1.000
_cell.length_b   1.000
_cell.length_c   1.000
_cell.angle_alpha   90.00
_cell.angle_beta   90.00
_cell.angle_gamma   90.00
#
_symmetry.space_group_name_H-M   'P 1'
#
loop_
_entity.id
_entity.type
_entity.pdbx_description
1 polymer ?
#
loop_
_entity_poly.entity_id
_entity_poly.type
_entity_poly.pdbx_seq_one_letter_code
_entity_poly.pdbx_strand_id
1 'polypeptide(L)'
;MIYLDTSVVLLILLKQEGASSAKAFFERLEPAERVLSSALLRIEVSRALHREGLPLDIAEEFFDGVETVDIHDAVVERACALTGELKSLDAIHLATATLLDRPRDPVTVLTHDARLAAAARARSLAVVDPLAA
;
A
#
# COMPACT_ATOMS: atom_id res chain seq x y z
N MET A 1 -8.94 -8.86 3.62
CA MET A 1 -8.60 -7.42 3.58
C MET A 1 -7.62 -7.11 2.46
N ILE A 2 -7.59 -5.87 1.98
CA ILE A 2 -6.57 -5.38 1.03
C ILE A 2 -5.65 -4.41 1.76
N TYR A 3 -4.34 -4.66 1.74
CA TYR A 3 -3.34 -3.72 2.20
C TYR A 3 -2.80 -2.92 1.02
N LEU A 4 -3.09 -1.63 0.98
CA LEU A 4 -2.68 -0.71 -0.06
C LEU A 4 -1.28 -0.14 0.23
N ASP A 5 -0.38 -0.28 -0.73
CA ASP A 5 0.90 0.41 -0.74
C ASP A 5 0.83 1.72 -1.55
N THR A 6 1.70 2.66 -1.21
CA THR A 6 1.78 4.00 -1.81
C THR A 6 2.02 3.96 -3.31
N SER A 7 2.80 3.00 -3.82
CA SER A 7 3.12 2.93 -5.25
C SER A 7 1.87 2.96 -6.14
N VAL A 8 0.80 2.30 -5.73
CA VAL A 8 -0.45 2.23 -6.50
C VAL A 8 -1.21 3.56 -6.48
N VAL A 9 -1.25 4.22 -5.33
CA VAL A 9 -1.89 5.54 -5.22
C VAL A 9 -1.15 6.56 -6.08
N LEU A 10 0.19 6.57 -6.03
CA LEU A 10 0.99 7.48 -6.84
C LEU A 10 0.88 7.18 -8.33
N LEU A 11 0.77 5.91 -8.72
CA LEU A 11 0.54 5.51 -10.10
C LEU A 11 -0.72 6.19 -10.66
N ILE A 12 -1.80 6.21 -9.88
CA ILE A 12 -3.07 6.84 -10.26
C ILE A 12 -2.97 8.38 -10.22
N LEU A 13 -2.53 8.95 -9.09
CA LEU A 13 -2.51 10.41 -8.89
C LEU A 13 -1.56 11.12 -9.85
N LEU A 14 -0.42 10.51 -10.15
CA LEU A 14 0.58 11.07 -11.07
C LEU A 14 0.30 10.71 -12.53
N LYS A 15 -0.83 10.05 -12.82
CA LYS A 15 -1.25 9.65 -14.18
C LYS A 15 -0.16 8.89 -14.93
N GLN A 16 0.53 8.00 -14.21
CA GLN A 16 1.58 7.18 -14.78
C GLN A 16 0.98 6.15 -15.75
N GLU A 17 1.84 5.52 -16.54
CA GLU A 17 1.42 4.41 -17.41
C GLU A 17 0.71 3.34 -16.57
N GLY A 18 -0.50 2.95 -17.00
CA GLY A 18 -1.36 2.03 -16.26
C GLY A 18 -2.31 2.66 -15.24
N ALA A 19 -2.33 3.99 -15.05
CA ALA A 19 -3.23 4.67 -14.11
C ALA A 19 -4.70 4.27 -14.27
N SER A 20 -5.18 4.14 -15.51
CA SER A 20 -6.56 3.72 -15.80
C SER A 20 -6.85 2.28 -15.32
N SER A 21 -5.90 1.37 -15.49
CA SER A 21 -6.04 -0.03 -15.04
C SER A 21 -6.06 -0.12 -13.51
N ALA A 22 -5.18 0.63 -12.85
CA ALA A 22 -5.14 0.72 -11.39
C ALA A 22 -6.40 1.36 -10.81
N LYS A 23 -6.89 2.43 -11.43
CA LYS A 23 -8.17 3.04 -11.04
C LYS A 23 -9.33 2.06 -11.23
N ALA A 24 -9.41 1.38 -12.37
CA ALA A 24 -10.44 0.39 -12.62
C ALA A 24 -10.37 -0.79 -11.65
N PHE A 25 -9.18 -1.15 -11.14
CA PHE A 25 -9.04 -2.15 -10.09
C PHE A 25 -9.74 -1.69 -8.80
N PHE A 26 -9.49 -0.46 -8.36
CA PHE A 26 -10.18 0.13 -7.20
C PHE A 26 -11.70 0.18 -7.38
N GLU A 27 -12.17 0.60 -8.56
CA GLU A 27 -13.60 0.70 -8.86
C GLU A 27 -14.32 -0.67 -8.88
N ARG A 28 -13.57 -1.78 -9.01
CA ARG A 28 -14.10 -3.15 -8.97
C ARG A 28 -14.06 -3.78 -7.58
N LEU A 29 -13.44 -3.14 -6.59
CA LEU A 29 -13.41 -3.67 -5.23
C LEU A 29 -14.83 -3.70 -4.68
N GLU A 30 -15.20 -4.83 -4.08
CA GLU A 30 -16.54 -4.99 -3.52
C GLU A 30 -16.69 -4.10 -2.27
N PRO A 31 -17.88 -3.55 -1.97
CA PRO A 31 -18.07 -2.70 -0.79
C PRO A 31 -17.71 -3.36 0.55
N ALA A 32 -17.68 -4.69 0.59
CA ALA A 32 -17.28 -5.48 1.76
C ALA A 32 -15.75 -5.60 1.92
N GLU A 33 -14.97 -5.29 0.89
CA GLU A 33 -13.51 -5.35 0.92
C GLU A 33 -12.94 -4.12 1.64
N ARG A 34 -12.48 -4.32 2.86
CA ARG A 34 -11.75 -3.29 3.61
C ARG A 34 -10.39 -3.05 2.98
N VAL A 35 -10.14 -1.81 2.58
CA VAL A 35 -8.83 -1.31 2.15
C VAL A 35 -8.16 -0.62 3.34
N LEU A 36 -6.95 -1.07 3.68
CA LEU A 36 -6.17 -0.54 4.78
C LEU A 36 -4.79 -0.12 4.29
N SER A 37 -4.18 0.85 4.95
CA SER A 37 -2.76 1.17 4.74
C SER A 37 -2.12 1.68 6.02
N SER A 38 -0.79 1.69 6.06
CA SER A 38 -0.07 2.37 7.12
C SER A 38 -0.35 3.88 7.10
N ALA A 39 -0.29 4.53 8.27
CA ALA A 39 -0.23 5.99 8.37
C ALA A 39 0.89 6.62 7.52
N LEU A 40 1.89 5.82 7.13
CA LEU A 40 2.93 6.19 6.18
C LEU A 40 2.40 6.60 4.79
N LEU A 41 1.29 6.01 4.32
CA LEU A 41 0.67 6.34 3.03
C LEU A 41 0.45 7.85 2.88
N ARG A 42 -0.11 8.48 3.92
CA ARG A 42 -0.38 9.92 3.93
C ARG A 42 0.90 10.74 3.81
N ILE A 43 1.97 10.31 4.47
CA ILE A 43 3.27 10.98 4.44
C ILE A 43 3.87 10.89 3.04
N GLU A 44 3.90 9.69 2.46
CA GLU A 44 4.55 9.45 1.19
C GLU A 44 3.79 10.10 0.02
N VAL A 45 2.46 9.98 0.00
CA VAL A 45 1.61 10.66 -0.97
C VAL A 45 1.80 12.17 -0.88
N SER A 46 1.68 12.75 0.33
CA SER A 46 1.86 14.20 0.50
C SER A 46 3.24 14.67 0.03
N ARG A 47 4.31 13.94 0.37
CA ARG A 47 5.67 14.29 -0.06
C ARG A 47 5.86 14.17 -1.56
N ALA A 48 5.25 13.17 -2.19
CA ALA A 48 5.28 13.03 -3.64
C ALA A 48 4.55 14.18 -4.33
N LEU A 49 3.33 14.52 -3.90
CA LEU A 49 2.56 15.62 -4.48
C LEU A 49 3.29 16.96 -4.35
N HIS A 50 3.87 17.26 -3.19
CA HIS A 50 4.70 18.46 -3.03
C HIS A 50 5.89 18.50 -3.99
N ARG A 51 6.57 17.36 -4.20
CA ARG A 51 7.72 17.29 -5.12
C ARG A 51 7.30 17.55 -6.56
N GLU A 52 6.11 17.10 -6.96
CA GLU A 52 5.55 17.33 -8.30
C GLU A 52 4.84 18.68 -8.44
N GLY A 53 4.80 19.50 -7.37
CA GLY A 53 4.11 20.80 -7.38
C GLY A 53 2.58 20.68 -7.50
N LEU A 54 2.01 19.56 -7.09
CA LEU A 54 0.59 19.26 -7.16
C LEU A 54 -0.11 19.61 -5.84
N PRO A 55 -1.39 20.04 -5.88
CA PRO A 55 -2.15 20.32 -4.67
C PRO A 55 -2.48 19.03 -3.92
N LEU A 56 -2.57 19.11 -2.58
CA LEU A 56 -2.77 17.93 -1.73
C LEU A 56 -4.21 17.40 -1.74
N ASP A 57 -5.17 18.25 -2.07
CA ASP A 57 -6.60 17.95 -2.09
C ASP A 57 -6.95 16.84 -3.09
N ILE A 58 -6.15 16.65 -4.15
CA ILE A 58 -6.35 15.56 -5.11
C ILE A 58 -6.20 14.16 -4.50
N ALA A 59 -5.59 14.04 -3.31
CA ALA A 59 -5.46 12.77 -2.60
C ALA A 59 -6.58 12.51 -1.58
N GLU A 60 -7.48 13.47 -1.34
CA GLU A 60 -8.52 13.34 -0.30
C GLU A 60 -9.45 12.15 -0.56
N GLU A 61 -9.91 11.99 -1.81
CA GLU A 61 -10.78 10.87 -2.21
C GLU A 61 -10.15 9.50 -1.93
N PHE A 62 -8.82 9.38 -2.06
CA PHE A 62 -8.10 8.16 -1.72
C PHE A 62 -8.07 7.89 -0.23
N PHE A 63 -7.93 8.91 0.60
CA PHE A 63 -7.87 8.72 2.06
C PHE A 63 -9.24 8.38 2.65
N ASP A 64 -10.33 8.89 2.09
CA ASP A 64 -11.68 8.61 2.58
C ASP A 64 -12.06 7.12 2.46
N GLY A 65 -11.52 6.42 1.46
CA GLY A 65 -11.75 4.99 1.24
C GLY A 65 -10.76 4.05 1.94
N VAL A 66 -9.77 4.57 2.67
CA VAL A 66 -8.67 3.78 3.22
C VAL A 66 -8.61 3.88 4.74
N GLU A 67 -8.79 2.74 5.41
CA GLU A 67 -8.59 2.64 6.85
C GLU A 67 -7.10 2.76 7.19
N THR A 68 -6.77 3.69 8.09
CA THR A 68 -5.38 3.94 8.48
C THR A 68 -4.95 3.07 9.66
N VAL A 69 -3.77 2.47 9.55
CA VAL A 69 -3.11 1.68 10.60
C VAL A 69 -1.91 2.45 11.14
N ASP A 70 -1.90 2.70 12.44
CA ASP A 70 -0.84 3.44 13.11
C ASP A 70 0.50 2.69 13.12
N ILE A 71 1.60 3.44 13.09
CA ILE A 71 2.96 2.90 13.25
C ILE A 71 3.26 2.83 14.75
N HIS A 72 2.85 1.76 15.40
CA HIS A 72 3.10 1.49 16.82
C HIS A 72 4.27 0.51 17.02
N ASP A 73 4.69 0.29 18.28
CA ASP A 73 5.88 -0.52 18.62
C ASP A 73 5.90 -1.90 17.94
N ALA A 74 4.77 -2.62 17.91
CA ALA A 74 4.70 -3.92 17.23
C ALA A 74 4.92 -3.86 15.70
N VAL A 75 4.64 -2.74 15.03
CA VAL A 75 4.99 -2.51 13.62
C VAL A 75 6.50 -2.26 13.51
N VAL A 76 7.04 -1.42 14.40
CA VAL A 76 8.47 -1.08 14.43
C VAL A 76 9.32 -2.32 14.67
N GLU A 77 9.01 -3.13 15.68
CA GLU A 77 9.71 -4.38 15.97
C GLU A 77 9.72 -5.33 14.78
N ARG A 78 8.56 -5.49 14.12
CA ARG A 78 8.45 -6.33 12.91
C ARG A 78 9.30 -5.79 11.77
N ALA A 79 9.26 -4.47 11.53
CA ALA A 79 10.05 -3.83 10.49
C ALA A 79 11.56 -4.00 10.74
N CYS A 80 12.01 -3.84 11.99
CA CYS A 80 13.41 -4.07 12.38
C CYS A 80 13.85 -5.53 12.21
N ALA A 81 12.94 -6.48 12.38
CA ALA A 81 13.21 -7.90 12.16
C ALA A 81 13.23 -8.31 10.67
N LEU A 82 12.80 -7.43 9.75
CA LEU A 82 12.90 -7.70 8.32
C LEU A 82 14.36 -7.64 7.88
N THR A 83 14.84 -8.76 7.34
CA THR A 83 16.15 -8.86 6.69
C THR A 83 15.98 -8.80 5.17
N GLY A 84 16.85 -8.09 4.45
CA GLY A 84 16.83 -8.02 2.98
C GLY A 84 17.09 -6.61 2.47
N GLU A 85 16.82 -6.38 1.18
CA GLU A 85 17.12 -5.13 0.47
C GLU A 85 15.97 -4.10 0.48
N LEU A 86 14.88 -4.36 1.22
CA LEU A 86 13.79 -3.39 1.32
C LEU A 86 14.28 -2.11 2.00
N LYS A 87 13.86 -0.97 1.46
CA LYS A 87 14.08 0.31 2.12
C LYS A 87 13.22 0.40 3.39
N SER A 88 13.59 1.28 4.31
CA SER A 88 12.91 1.40 5.61
C SER A 88 11.40 1.66 5.50
N LEU A 89 10.97 2.44 4.50
CA LEU A 89 9.54 2.74 4.29
C LEU A 89 8.77 1.51 3.78
N ASP A 90 9.31 0.81 2.78
CA ASP A 90 8.75 -0.46 2.28
C ASP A 90 8.72 -1.53 3.38
N ALA A 91 9.73 -1.55 4.24
CA ALA A 91 9.79 -2.44 5.40
C ALA A 91 8.65 -2.16 6.41
N ILE A 92 8.30 -0.87 6.63
CA ILE A 92 7.15 -0.50 7.46
C ILE A 92 5.84 -0.94 6.80
N HIS A 93 5.70 -0.76 5.47
CA HIS A 93 4.52 -1.25 4.76
C HIS A 93 4.36 -2.77 4.91
N LEU A 94 5.43 -3.53 4.66
CA LEU A 94 5.40 -4.98 4.79
C LEU A 94 5.15 -5.45 6.23
N ALA A 95 5.76 -4.79 7.21
CA ALA A 95 5.55 -5.09 8.62
C ALA A 95 4.09 -4.86 9.04
N THR A 96 3.48 -3.79 8.55
CA THR A 96 2.06 -3.46 8.80
C THR A 96 1.15 -4.50 8.15
N ALA A 97 1.37 -4.84 6.88
CA ALA A 97 0.59 -5.87 6.19
C ALA A 97 0.68 -7.24 6.90
N THR A 98 1.90 -7.63 7.31
CA THR A 98 2.14 -8.89 8.04
C THR A 98 1.50 -8.90 9.42
N LEU A 99 1.41 -7.75 10.10
CA LEU A 99 0.74 -7.62 11.39
C LEU A 99 -0.79 -7.84 11.27
N LEU A 100 -1.38 -7.36 10.18
CA LEU A 100 -2.81 -7.46 9.91
C LEU A 100 -3.23 -8.85 9.43
N ASP A 101 -2.32 -9.57 8.78
CA ASP A 101 -2.61 -10.89 8.20
C ASP A 101 -2.93 -11.94 9.28
N ARG A 102 -4.14 -12.51 9.18
CA ARG A 102 -4.65 -13.52 10.12
C ARG A 102 -5.36 -14.64 9.36
N PRO A 103 -5.33 -15.89 9.84
CA PRO A 103 -5.97 -17.01 9.13
C PRO A 103 -7.46 -16.84 8.82
N ARG A 104 -8.19 -16.07 9.64
CA ARG A 104 -9.63 -15.80 9.44
C ARG A 104 -9.92 -14.53 8.64
N ASP A 105 -8.91 -13.69 8.46
CA ASP A 105 -9.03 -12.41 7.74
C ASP A 105 -7.68 -12.14 7.04
N PRO A 106 -7.41 -12.86 5.94
CA PRO A 106 -6.12 -12.77 5.27
C PRO A 106 -5.95 -11.41 4.58
N VAL A 107 -4.70 -10.99 4.46
CA VAL A 107 -4.31 -9.76 3.77
C VAL A 107 -3.82 -10.08 2.36
N THR A 108 -4.35 -9.34 1.39
CA THR A 108 -3.79 -9.23 0.05
C THR A 108 -3.08 -7.89 -0.09
N VAL A 109 -1.78 -7.89 -0.38
CA VAL A 109 -1.01 -6.67 -0.61
C VAL A 109 -1.24 -6.19 -2.04
N LEU A 110 -1.76 -4.98 -2.18
CA LEU A 110 -1.93 -4.27 -3.45
C LEU A 110 -0.75 -3.30 -3.63
N THR A 111 0.19 -3.66 -4.50
CA THR A 111 1.42 -2.91 -4.73
C THR A 111 1.86 -3.00 -6.20
N HIS A 112 2.39 -1.91 -6.74
CA HIS A 112 3.10 -1.88 -8.03
C HIS A 112 4.64 -1.86 -7.84
N ASP A 113 5.13 -1.95 -6.60
CA ASP A 113 6.56 -2.10 -6.33
C ASP A 113 6.95 -3.59 -6.39
N ALA A 114 7.77 -3.95 -7.38
CA ALA A 114 8.19 -5.34 -7.59
C ALA A 114 9.00 -5.92 -6.41
N ARG A 115 9.76 -5.09 -5.68
CA ARG A 115 10.56 -5.52 -4.53
C ARG A 115 9.67 -5.78 -3.33
N LEU A 116 8.71 -4.89 -3.05
CA LEU A 116 7.71 -5.10 -2.01
C LEU A 116 6.85 -6.32 -2.31
N ALA A 117 6.42 -6.47 -3.57
CA ALA A 117 5.66 -7.63 -4.03
C ALA A 117 6.42 -8.95 -3.80
N ALA A 118 7.70 -9.01 -4.15
CA ALA A 118 8.54 -10.18 -3.93
C ALA A 118 8.70 -10.48 -2.43
N ALA A 119 8.93 -9.46 -1.61
CA ALA A 119 9.11 -9.62 -0.16
C ALA A 119 7.82 -10.05 0.56
N ALA A 120 6.66 -9.56 0.11
CA ALA A 120 5.35 -10.00 0.60
C ALA A 120 5.08 -11.47 0.24
N ARG A 121 5.32 -11.88 -1.01
CA ARG A 121 5.18 -13.29 -1.43
C ARG A 121 6.12 -14.22 -0.67
N ALA A 122 7.36 -13.79 -0.40
CA ALA A 122 8.32 -14.56 0.41
C ALA A 122 7.83 -14.79 1.85
N ARG A 123 6.86 -14.01 2.31
CA ARG A 123 6.17 -14.14 3.62
C ARG A 123 4.78 -14.76 3.51
N SER A 124 4.48 -15.39 2.38
CA SER A 124 3.20 -16.05 2.11
C SER A 124 1.97 -15.13 2.09
N LEU A 125 2.16 -13.81 1.98
CA LEU A 125 1.07 -12.89 1.72
C LEU A 125 0.62 -13.02 0.26
N ALA A 126 -0.69 -12.94 0.04
CA ALA A 126 -1.23 -12.75 -1.30
C ALA A 126 -0.81 -11.36 -1.82
N VAL A 127 -0.53 -11.26 -3.11
CA VAL A 127 -0.10 -10.00 -3.73
C VAL A 127 -0.82 -9.81 -5.06
N VAL A 128 -1.35 -8.61 -5.25
CA VAL A 128 -1.91 -8.14 -6.52
C VAL A 128 -1.12 -6.92 -6.96
N ASP A 129 -0.66 -6.96 -8.21
CA ASP A 129 -0.19 -5.77 -8.93
C ASP A 129 -1.31 -5.37 -9.88
N PRO A 130 -1.86 -4.14 -9.79
CA PRO A 130 -2.97 -3.72 -10.63
C PRO A 130 -2.62 -3.65 -12.13
N LEU A 131 -1.33 -3.71 -12.49
CA LEU A 131 -0.85 -3.73 -13.87
C LEU A 131 -0.41 -5.12 -14.35
N ALA A 132 -0.41 -6.14 -13.48
CA ALA A 132 -0.14 -7.50 -13.91
C ALA A 132 -1.31 -8.04 -14.75
N ALA A 133 -0.97 -8.62 -15.90
CA ALA A 133 -1.92 -9.23 -16.83
C ALA A 133 -2.53 -10.54 -16.31
#